data_AF-A0A321LQR5-F1
#
_entry.id   AF-A0A321LQR5-F1
#
_cell.length_a   1.000
_cell.length_b   1.000
_cell.length_c   1.000
_cell.angle_alpha   90.00
_cell.angle_beta   90.00
_cell.angle_gamma   90.00
#
_symmetry.space_group_name_H-M   'P 1'
#
loop_
_entity.id
_entity.type
_entity.pdbx_description
1 polymer ?
#
loop_
_entity_poly.entity_id
_entity_poly.type
_entity_poly.pdbx_seq_one_letter_code
_entity_poly.pdbx_strand_id
1 'polypeptide(L)'
;MASFQLKKGADVFDCDVFGPVKKNGNQIGAWTTSKDNKIVINQTNGSPLTFDVTWKFNSDNHLCLSSGGNQIIDFHNVGNRPVCGARTAVLLTKPDKGAAFTFELRGEWDLDENHNLSFTINGAKSTLDGFIDDPLGGFVYHFRNKKDITQESLLAFVGKWQVNNSGAAAGALIMDFVYSREDGSEDKFTLPKSMIINRANNQLLYQYDKNNETFNIQIAGLLKISKDFEITYTIDRQVSGSGAERLTSTTFTLGAVFNKPNLSGDLELTIKKTDGTAGSTTLTIGGNFTAMLGANQLQVGYSFSQIRSGNTINTVFAFNGTLNIAHNGQVQFTFEKSASSQLSVSISAENIQLGSARANAALNLKTQDGKVVGIFGLFGVSF
;
A
#
# COMPACT_ATOMS: atom_id res chain seq x y z
N MET A 1 37.17 -0.11 22.94
CA MET A 1 36.45 0.16 21.67
C MET A 1 36.06 -1.18 21.09
N ALA A 2 34.86 -1.27 20.54
CA ALA A 2 34.35 -2.49 19.94
C ALA A 2 35.16 -2.85 18.69
N SER A 3 35.69 -4.07 18.62
CA SER A 3 36.46 -4.56 17.48
C SER A 3 36.17 -6.02 17.20
N PHE A 4 36.50 -6.44 15.99
CA PHE A 4 36.51 -7.84 15.58
C PHE A 4 37.81 -8.17 14.86
N GLN A 5 38.18 -9.45 14.85
CA GLN A 5 39.43 -9.91 14.27
C GLN A 5 39.17 -10.72 13.01
N LEU A 6 39.94 -10.42 11.96
CA LEU A 6 39.99 -11.21 10.74
C LEU A 6 41.39 -11.79 10.54
N LYS A 7 41.47 -12.98 9.96
CA LYS A 7 42.73 -13.70 9.73
C LYS A 7 42.94 -13.99 8.26
N LYS A 8 44.17 -13.83 7.78
CA LYS A 8 44.59 -14.26 6.43
C LYS A 8 46.01 -14.84 6.51
N GLY A 9 46.12 -16.16 6.41
CA GLY A 9 47.37 -16.85 6.76
C GLY A 9 47.74 -16.62 8.22
N ALA A 10 48.98 -16.22 8.48
CA ALA A 10 49.47 -15.89 9.83
C ALA A 10 49.07 -14.49 10.32
N ASP A 11 48.55 -13.64 9.43
CA ASP A 11 48.23 -12.26 9.75
C ASP A 11 46.88 -12.14 10.47
N VAL A 12 46.84 -11.31 11.52
CA VAL A 12 45.64 -10.90 12.24
C VAL A 12 45.41 -9.41 12.04
N PHE A 13 44.17 -9.06 11.69
CA PHE A 13 43.72 -7.70 11.46
C PHE A 13 42.67 -7.34 12.51
N ASP A 14 42.94 -6.32 13.31
CA ASP A 14 42.02 -5.77 14.31
C ASP A 14 41.16 -4.69 13.63
N CYS A 15 39.91 -5.02 13.35
CA CYS A 15 38.95 -4.13 12.71
C CYS A 15 38.11 -3.44 13.79
N ASP A 16 38.27 -2.13 13.92
CA ASP A 16 37.36 -1.30 14.71
C ASP A 16 36.00 -1.24 14.01
N VAL A 17 34.90 -1.40 14.73
CA VAL A 17 33.56 -1.35 14.11
C VAL A 17 33.26 -0.03 13.41
N PHE A 18 34.00 1.04 13.69
CA PHE A 18 33.87 2.35 13.04
C PHE A 18 34.74 2.52 11.79
N GLY A 19 35.38 1.46 11.30
CA GLY A 19 36.10 1.45 10.03
C GLY A 19 37.61 1.28 10.12
N PRO A 20 38.35 1.94 11.03
CA PRO A 20 39.81 1.79 11.10
C PRO A 20 40.27 0.34 11.30
N VAL A 21 41.39 -0.02 10.68
CA VAL A 21 41.99 -1.35 10.81
C VAL A 21 43.44 -1.25 11.25
N LYS A 22 43.81 -2.07 12.24
CA LYS A 22 45.18 -2.21 12.72
C LYS A 22 45.75 -3.60 12.44
N LYS A 23 47.07 -3.67 12.26
CA LYS A 23 47.86 -4.90 12.24
C LYS A 23 49.12 -4.66 13.07
N ASN A 24 49.39 -5.53 14.04
CA ASN A 24 50.50 -5.37 14.99
C ASN A 24 50.52 -3.99 15.68
N GLY A 25 49.34 -3.49 16.07
CA GLY A 25 49.16 -2.18 16.72
C GLY A 25 49.20 -0.96 15.80
N ASN A 26 49.70 -1.09 14.57
CA ASN A 26 49.78 0.01 13.60
C ASN A 26 48.52 0.08 12.74
N GLN A 27 47.99 1.28 12.52
CA GLN A 27 46.88 1.48 11.58
C GLN A 27 47.37 1.23 10.15
N ILE A 28 46.69 0.33 9.44
CA ILE A 28 47.05 -0.06 8.07
C ILE A 28 46.02 0.36 7.02
N GLY A 29 44.87 0.87 7.44
CA GLY A 29 43.78 1.21 6.52
C GLY A 29 42.42 1.30 7.21
N ALA A 30 41.37 1.13 6.41
CA ALA A 30 39.98 1.05 6.87
C ALA A 30 39.24 -0.08 6.15
N TRP A 31 38.20 -0.65 6.77
CA TRP A 31 37.38 -1.67 6.17
C TRP A 31 36.05 -1.12 5.65
N THR A 32 35.50 -1.84 4.67
CA THR A 32 34.15 -1.65 4.12
C THR A 32 33.62 -3.01 3.65
N THR A 33 32.47 -3.04 3.01
CA THR A 33 31.88 -4.22 2.39
C THR A 33 31.94 -4.13 0.85
N SER A 34 32.17 -5.27 0.19
CA SER A 34 32.06 -5.37 -1.27
C SER A 34 30.61 -5.54 -1.73
N LYS A 35 30.38 -5.54 -3.05
CA LYS A 35 29.07 -5.89 -3.64
C LYS A 35 28.61 -7.31 -3.30
N ASP A 36 29.56 -8.23 -3.10
CA ASP A 36 29.31 -9.63 -2.70
C ASP A 36 29.25 -9.84 -1.18
N ASN A 37 29.15 -8.74 -0.41
CA ASN A 37 29.08 -8.74 1.06
C ASN A 37 30.32 -9.28 1.79
N LYS A 38 31.47 -9.31 1.12
CA LYS A 38 32.76 -9.62 1.75
C LYS A 38 33.26 -8.41 2.51
N ILE A 39 34.07 -8.62 3.56
CA ILE A 39 34.81 -7.51 4.16
C ILE A 39 36.02 -7.20 3.29
N VAL A 40 36.22 -5.92 2.96
CA VAL A 40 37.36 -5.40 2.22
C VAL A 40 38.11 -4.42 3.10
N ILE A 41 39.38 -4.71 3.39
CA ILE A 41 40.30 -3.79 4.06
C ILE A 41 41.05 -3.03 2.97
N ASN A 42 40.75 -1.75 2.83
CA ASN A 42 41.48 -0.83 1.94
C ASN A 42 42.73 -0.37 2.68
N GLN A 43 43.87 -0.99 2.36
CA GLN A 43 45.15 -0.64 2.97
C GLN A 43 45.63 0.73 2.48
N THR A 44 46.41 1.42 3.31
CA THR A 44 47.01 2.73 2.97
C THR A 44 47.96 2.67 1.78
N ASN A 45 48.51 1.48 1.47
CA ASN A 45 49.32 1.23 0.27
C ASN A 45 48.49 1.00 -1.01
N GLY A 46 47.15 1.10 -0.93
CA GLY A 46 46.23 0.91 -2.06
C GLY A 46 45.88 -0.53 -2.39
N SER A 47 46.45 -1.54 -1.70
CA SER A 47 46.17 -2.95 -1.95
C SER A 47 44.97 -3.43 -1.12
N PRO A 48 43.84 -3.85 -1.73
CA PRO A 48 42.70 -4.33 -0.96
C PRO A 48 42.91 -5.77 -0.46
N LEU A 49 42.50 -6.05 0.78
CA LEU A 49 42.40 -7.40 1.31
C LEU A 49 40.93 -7.79 1.49
N THR A 50 40.53 -8.89 0.87
CA THR A 50 39.15 -9.39 0.93
C THR A 50 39.05 -10.62 1.84
N PHE A 51 37.95 -10.69 2.61
CA PHE A 51 37.63 -11.76 3.55
C PHE A 51 36.20 -12.26 3.33
N ASP A 52 36.06 -13.57 3.16
CA ASP A 52 34.77 -14.23 3.16
C ASP A 52 34.21 -14.28 4.58
N VAL A 53 32.95 -13.86 4.71
CA VAL A 53 32.24 -13.75 5.98
C VAL A 53 30.77 -14.07 5.79
N THR A 54 30.08 -14.34 6.88
CA THR A 54 28.62 -14.53 6.89
C THR A 54 28.00 -13.45 7.74
N TRP A 55 26.98 -12.79 7.19
CA TRP A 55 26.16 -11.78 7.86
C TRP A 55 24.81 -12.39 8.18
N LYS A 56 24.29 -12.15 9.39
CA LYS A 56 22.96 -12.63 9.77
C LYS A 56 22.38 -11.75 10.88
N PHE A 57 21.07 -11.54 10.87
CA PHE A 57 20.37 -11.10 12.07
C PHE A 57 20.04 -12.29 12.97
N ASN A 58 20.35 -12.17 14.26
CA ASN A 58 20.01 -13.19 15.26
C ASN A 58 18.55 -13.08 15.73
N SER A 59 18.14 -13.93 16.67
CA SER A 59 16.77 -13.96 17.21
C SER A 59 16.36 -12.69 17.98
N ASP A 60 17.32 -11.87 18.39
CA ASP A 60 17.11 -10.60 19.07
C ASP A 60 17.09 -9.40 18.11
N ASN A 61 17.04 -9.66 16.80
CA ASN A 61 17.19 -8.69 15.70
C ASN A 61 18.55 -7.97 15.67
N HIS A 62 19.61 -8.57 16.23
CA HIS A 62 20.95 -7.99 16.15
C HIS A 62 21.67 -8.44 14.88
N LEU A 63 22.30 -7.52 14.17
CA LEU A 63 23.23 -7.85 13.09
C LEU A 63 24.51 -8.46 13.66
N CYS A 64 24.84 -9.67 13.23
CA CYS A 64 26.02 -10.42 13.61
C CYS A 64 26.89 -10.73 12.38
N LEU A 65 28.19 -10.80 12.62
CA LEU A 65 29.19 -11.18 11.63
C LEU A 65 29.92 -12.43 12.10
N SER A 66 30.05 -13.39 11.20
CA SER A 66 30.75 -14.65 11.42
C SER A 66 31.88 -14.86 10.43
N SER A 67 32.95 -15.51 10.87
CA SER A 67 34.07 -15.95 10.03
C SER A 67 34.48 -17.37 10.42
N GLY A 68 34.70 -18.23 9.43
CA GLY A 68 35.01 -19.65 9.68
C GLY A 68 33.92 -20.38 10.48
N GLY A 69 32.64 -19.99 10.30
CA GLY A 69 31.49 -20.57 11.00
C GLY A 69 31.26 -20.04 12.43
N ASN A 70 32.18 -19.26 12.99
CA ASN A 70 32.05 -18.70 14.33
C ASN A 70 31.62 -17.23 14.27
N GLN A 71 30.67 -16.85 15.12
CA GLN A 71 30.33 -15.44 15.31
C GLN A 71 31.55 -14.72 15.92
N ILE A 72 32.04 -13.71 15.21
CA ILE A 72 33.19 -12.90 15.65
C ILE A 72 32.76 -11.55 16.22
N ILE A 73 31.56 -11.07 15.88
CA ILE A 73 30.97 -9.89 16.52
C ILE A 73 29.44 -9.85 16.39
N ASP A 74 28.81 -9.30 17.43
CA ASP A 74 27.43 -8.82 17.43
C ASP A 74 27.48 -7.29 17.57
N PHE A 75 26.99 -6.56 16.56
CA PHE A 75 27.10 -5.10 16.51
C PHE A 75 26.24 -4.37 17.57
N HIS A 76 25.31 -5.07 18.23
CA HIS A 76 24.41 -4.49 19.23
C HIS A 76 24.88 -4.76 20.68
N ASN A 77 25.72 -5.78 20.88
CA ASN A 77 26.22 -6.16 22.22
C ASN A 77 27.53 -5.46 22.63
N VAL A 78 27.94 -4.41 21.91
CA VAL A 78 29.24 -3.76 22.08
C VAL A 78 29.16 -2.35 22.69
N GLY A 79 28.04 -2.02 23.35
CA GLY A 79 27.79 -0.71 23.97
C GLY A 79 27.49 0.42 22.98
N ASN A 80 27.43 0.11 21.69
CA ASN A 80 27.02 1.02 20.63
C ASN A 80 25.49 1.03 20.46
N ARG A 81 24.98 2.03 19.73
CA ARG A 81 23.58 2.11 19.31
C ARG A 81 23.45 1.96 17.80
N PRO A 82 23.57 0.74 17.27
CA PRO A 82 23.49 0.52 15.84
C PRO A 82 22.10 0.88 15.29
N VAL A 83 22.09 1.36 14.04
CA VAL A 83 20.85 1.69 13.32
C VAL A 83 20.97 1.16 11.90
N CYS A 84 19.91 0.50 11.45
CA CYS A 84 19.77 0.02 10.09
C CYS A 84 18.77 0.86 9.31
N GLY A 85 19.05 1.04 8.02
CA GLY A 85 18.15 1.65 7.04
C GLY A 85 18.21 0.94 5.70
N ALA A 86 17.30 1.29 4.79
CA ALA A 86 17.32 0.77 3.42
C ALA A 86 17.54 1.92 2.42
N ARG A 87 18.31 1.66 1.37
CA ARG A 87 18.47 2.56 0.22
C ARG A 87 18.55 1.74 -1.06
N THR A 88 17.55 1.86 -1.93
CA THR A 88 17.48 1.09 -3.18
C THR A 88 17.64 -0.42 -2.93
N ALA A 89 16.91 -0.92 -1.93
CA ALA A 89 16.97 -2.29 -1.40
C ALA A 89 18.31 -2.74 -0.79
N VAL A 90 19.29 -1.84 -0.63
CA VAL A 90 20.54 -2.13 0.10
C VAL A 90 20.38 -1.79 1.58
N LEU A 91 20.76 -2.71 2.46
CA LEU A 91 20.81 -2.48 3.90
C LEU A 91 22.00 -1.57 4.22
N LEU A 92 21.71 -0.38 4.74
CA LEU A 92 22.70 0.53 5.30
C LEU A 92 22.79 0.28 6.80
N THR A 93 23.97 -0.04 7.30
CA THR A 93 24.19 -0.24 8.74
C THR A 93 25.15 0.81 9.26
N LYS A 94 24.71 1.54 10.28
CA LYS A 94 25.58 2.34 11.15
C LYS A 94 25.81 1.59 12.44
N PRO A 95 27.05 1.18 12.77
CA PRO A 95 27.38 0.53 14.04
C PRO A 95 27.02 1.37 15.26
N ASP A 96 27.04 2.69 15.13
CA ASP A 96 26.53 3.62 16.13
C ASP A 96 25.83 4.81 15.44
N LYS A 97 24.67 5.22 15.95
CA LYS A 97 23.86 6.32 15.41
C LYS A 97 24.63 7.64 15.31
N GLY A 98 25.57 7.90 16.24
CA GLY A 98 26.37 9.12 16.27
C GLY A 98 27.62 9.07 15.39
N ALA A 99 28.00 7.89 14.89
CA ALA A 99 29.18 7.72 14.07
C ALA A 99 28.92 8.06 12.59
N ALA A 100 29.96 8.55 11.91
CA ALA A 100 29.93 8.80 10.47
C ALA A 100 30.03 7.51 9.65
N PHE A 101 30.73 6.49 10.17
CA PHE A 101 30.96 5.24 9.47
C PHE A 101 29.65 4.48 9.22
N THR A 102 29.49 4.03 7.98
CA THR A 102 28.35 3.23 7.50
C THR A 102 28.90 2.18 6.54
N PHE A 103 28.34 0.98 6.55
CA PHE A 103 28.62 -0.03 5.54
C PHE A 103 27.33 -0.58 4.96
N GLU A 104 27.45 -1.26 3.82
CA GLU A 104 26.31 -1.65 3.00
C GLU A 104 26.24 -3.17 2.85
N LEU A 105 25.07 -3.75 3.05
CA LEU A 105 24.83 -5.16 2.80
C LEU A 105 23.72 -5.33 1.75
N ARG A 106 23.97 -6.23 0.81
CA ARG A 106 23.09 -6.57 -0.31
C ARG A 106 22.53 -7.96 -0.09
N GLY A 107 21.26 -8.12 -0.40
CA GLY A 107 20.58 -9.39 -0.22
C GLY A 107 19.18 -9.31 -0.78
N GLU A 108 18.45 -10.40 -0.60
CA GLU A 108 17.07 -10.54 -1.03
C GLU A 108 16.14 -10.27 0.15
N TRP A 109 15.13 -9.45 -0.08
CA TRP A 109 14.10 -9.14 0.90
C TRP A 109 12.82 -9.88 0.55
N ASP A 110 12.17 -10.45 1.56
CA ASP A 110 10.89 -11.15 1.39
C ASP A 110 10.02 -10.96 2.63
N LEU A 111 8.71 -10.83 2.43
CA LEU A 111 7.72 -10.58 3.50
C LEU A 111 6.85 -11.83 3.66
N ASP A 112 6.83 -12.40 4.87
CA ASP A 112 6.00 -13.56 5.16
C ASP A 112 4.54 -13.19 5.53
N GLU A 113 3.69 -14.21 5.66
CA GLU A 113 2.27 -14.06 6.02
C GLU A 113 2.03 -13.50 7.43
N ASN A 114 3.03 -13.55 8.30
CA ASN A 114 3.03 -13.02 9.67
C ASN A 114 3.67 -11.62 9.76
N HIS A 115 3.86 -10.98 8.61
CA HIS A 115 4.48 -9.66 8.49
C HIS A 115 5.90 -9.62 9.05
N ASN A 116 6.64 -10.73 9.01
CA ASN A 116 8.08 -10.70 9.27
C ASN A 116 8.81 -10.44 7.97
N LEU A 117 9.74 -9.50 8.01
CA LEU A 117 10.65 -9.25 6.92
C LEU A 117 11.84 -10.19 7.04
N SER A 118 12.16 -10.88 5.96
CA SER A 118 13.36 -11.69 5.87
C SER A 118 14.40 -11.05 4.97
N PHE A 119 15.68 -11.24 5.32
CA PHE A 119 16.82 -10.74 4.56
C PHE A 119 17.82 -11.87 4.34
N THR A 120 18.08 -12.21 3.09
CA THR A 120 18.96 -13.31 2.70
C THR A 120 20.23 -12.78 2.06
N ILE A 121 21.37 -13.06 2.68
CA ILE A 121 22.70 -12.67 2.18
C ILE A 121 23.47 -13.94 1.84
N ASN A 122 23.88 -14.12 0.59
CA ASN A 122 24.69 -15.26 0.15
C ASN A 122 24.13 -16.62 0.63
N GLY A 123 22.80 -16.78 0.59
CA GLY A 123 22.08 -17.98 1.06
C GLY A 123 21.78 -18.05 2.57
N ALA A 124 22.33 -17.15 3.38
CA ALA A 124 22.02 -17.06 4.81
C ALA A 124 20.76 -16.21 5.04
N LYS A 125 19.62 -16.86 5.27
CA LYS A 125 18.34 -16.20 5.59
C LYS A 125 18.30 -15.76 7.05
N SER A 126 17.95 -14.49 7.26
CA SER A 126 17.59 -13.91 8.55
C SER A 126 16.10 -13.56 8.56
N THR A 127 15.44 -13.67 9.70
CA THR A 127 14.06 -13.19 9.89
C THR A 127 14.09 -12.08 10.93
N LEU A 128 13.67 -10.89 10.53
CA LEU A 128 13.50 -9.73 11.39
C LEU A 128 12.07 -9.73 11.92
N ASP A 129 11.91 -9.82 13.23
CA ASP A 129 10.62 -9.64 13.86
C ASP A 129 10.36 -8.15 14.08
N GLY A 130 9.27 -7.66 13.50
CA GLY A 130 8.96 -6.25 13.37
C GLY A 130 7.55 -6.05 12.81
N PHE A 131 7.29 -4.86 12.29
CA PHE A 131 5.99 -4.49 11.75
C PHE A 131 6.13 -3.45 10.63
N ILE A 132 5.14 -3.40 9.75
CA ILE A 132 4.96 -2.35 8.74
C ILE A 132 3.92 -1.36 9.26
N ASP A 133 4.29 -0.08 9.33
CA ASP A 133 3.39 1.02 9.69
C ASP A 133 3.85 2.29 8.95
N ASP A 134 2.96 2.96 8.22
CA ASP A 134 3.28 4.26 7.62
C ASP A 134 1.99 5.06 7.34
N PRO A 135 1.74 6.17 8.07
CA PRO A 135 0.59 7.03 7.83
C PRO A 135 0.69 7.81 6.50
N LEU A 136 1.88 7.82 5.87
CA LEU A 136 2.12 8.46 4.58
C LEU A 136 2.06 7.48 3.41
N GLY A 137 1.70 6.21 3.67
CA GLY A 137 1.41 5.23 2.64
C GLY A 137 2.61 4.59 1.97
N GLY A 138 3.84 4.76 2.48
CA GLY A 138 5.01 4.02 2.01
C GLY A 138 5.10 2.63 2.63
N PHE A 139 6.04 1.81 2.13
CA PHE A 139 6.44 0.57 2.79
C PHE A 139 7.62 0.86 3.71
N VAL A 140 7.35 1.01 5.01
CA VAL A 140 8.36 1.24 6.05
C VAL A 140 8.29 0.10 7.05
N TYR A 141 9.35 -0.71 7.11
CA TYR A 141 9.46 -1.80 8.07
C TYR A 141 10.22 -1.33 9.32
N HIS A 142 9.58 -1.46 10.47
CA HIS A 142 10.13 -1.17 11.78
C HIS A 142 10.56 -2.46 12.45
N PHE A 143 11.78 -2.49 12.98
CA PHE A 143 12.19 -3.56 13.86
C PHE A 143 13.04 -3.00 15.00
N ARG A 144 12.95 -3.66 16.15
CA ARG A 144 13.60 -3.21 17.38
C ARG A 144 14.57 -4.25 17.86
N ASN A 145 15.64 -3.81 18.52
CA ASN A 145 16.45 -4.68 19.35
C ASN A 145 15.54 -5.29 20.45
N LYS A 146 15.44 -6.62 20.51
CA LYS A 146 14.55 -7.28 21.48
C LYS A 146 15.07 -7.23 22.92
N LYS A 147 16.36 -6.94 23.11
CA LYS A 147 16.98 -6.70 24.43
C LYS A 147 16.85 -5.24 24.87
N ASP A 148 16.67 -4.30 23.93
CA ASP A 148 16.46 -2.88 24.20
C ASP A 148 15.50 -2.28 23.16
N ILE A 149 14.20 -2.29 23.49
CA ILE A 149 13.13 -1.85 22.58
C ILE A 149 13.19 -0.35 22.24
N THR A 150 14.03 0.43 22.92
CA THR A 150 14.24 1.85 22.59
C THR A 150 15.12 2.04 21.35
N GLN A 151 15.83 0.98 20.93
CA GLN A 151 16.65 0.97 19.72
C GLN A 151 15.84 0.42 18.55
N GLU A 152 15.23 1.34 17.79
CA GLU A 152 14.46 1.05 16.59
C GLU A 152 15.26 1.36 15.31
N SER A 153 15.14 0.46 14.34
CA SER A 153 15.62 0.64 12.97
C SER A 153 14.44 0.66 12.00
N LEU A 154 14.57 1.49 10.96
CA LEU A 154 13.51 1.72 9.98
C LEU A 154 14.04 1.44 8.57
N LEU A 155 13.45 0.46 7.90
CA LEU A 155 13.74 0.11 6.51
C LEU A 155 12.66 0.71 5.62
N ALA A 156 12.93 1.91 5.12
CA ALA A 156 12.05 2.58 4.16
C ALA A 156 12.41 2.19 2.73
N PHE A 157 11.45 1.60 2.00
CA PHE A 157 11.61 1.26 0.59
C PHE A 157 10.95 2.32 -0.27
N VAL A 158 11.61 2.70 -1.36
CA VAL A 158 11.06 3.64 -2.36
C VAL A 158 10.46 2.81 -3.49
N GLY A 159 9.21 3.11 -3.85
CA GLY A 159 8.50 2.28 -4.81
C GLY A 159 7.09 2.76 -5.12
N LYS A 160 6.27 1.83 -5.62
CA LYS A 160 4.88 2.04 -6.05
C LYS A 160 4.01 0.90 -5.56
N TRP A 161 2.75 1.21 -5.24
CA TRP A 161 1.74 0.19 -4.95
C TRP A 161 1.04 -0.24 -6.24
N GLN A 162 0.85 -1.54 -6.43
CA GLN A 162 0.04 -2.08 -7.51
C GLN A 162 -0.92 -3.14 -6.98
N VAL A 163 -2.03 -3.35 -7.68
CA VAL A 163 -2.94 -4.45 -7.37
C VAL A 163 -2.27 -5.78 -7.72
N ASN A 164 -2.33 -6.74 -6.82
CA ASN A 164 -1.92 -8.11 -7.08
C ASN A 164 -2.98 -8.80 -7.94
N ASN A 165 -2.61 -9.16 -9.18
CA ASN A 165 -3.55 -9.72 -10.15
C ASN A 165 -4.17 -11.06 -9.71
N SER A 166 -3.43 -11.90 -8.98
CA SER A 166 -3.95 -13.18 -8.48
C SER A 166 -4.98 -12.97 -7.38
N GLY A 167 -4.74 -12.03 -6.46
CA GLY A 167 -5.72 -11.60 -5.46
C GLY A 167 -6.96 -11.00 -6.10
N ALA A 168 -6.77 -10.09 -7.07
CA ALA A 168 -7.87 -9.47 -7.81
C ALA A 168 -8.72 -10.50 -8.58
N ALA A 169 -8.09 -11.50 -9.19
CA ALA A 169 -8.80 -12.60 -9.85
C ALA A 169 -9.71 -13.38 -8.90
N ALA A 170 -9.31 -13.51 -7.63
CA ALA A 170 -10.12 -14.11 -6.57
C ALA A 170 -11.13 -13.14 -5.93
N GLY A 171 -11.21 -11.89 -6.39
CA GLY A 171 -12.09 -10.86 -5.84
C GLY A 171 -11.61 -10.32 -4.49
N ALA A 172 -10.28 -10.25 -4.31
CA ALA A 172 -9.60 -9.68 -3.16
C ALA A 172 -8.77 -8.45 -3.54
N LEU A 173 -8.70 -7.44 -2.67
CA LEU A 173 -7.84 -6.26 -2.87
C LEU A 173 -6.49 -6.45 -2.20
N ILE A 174 -5.70 -7.40 -2.71
CA ILE A 174 -4.30 -7.59 -2.28
C ILE A 174 -3.42 -6.62 -3.06
N MET A 175 -2.47 -5.98 -2.37
CA MET A 175 -1.54 -5.04 -2.98
C MET A 175 -0.10 -5.56 -2.92
N ASP A 176 0.65 -5.32 -3.98
CA ASP A 176 2.10 -5.48 -4.02
C ASP A 176 2.75 -4.09 -3.89
N PHE A 177 3.78 -3.97 -3.06
CA PHE A 177 4.70 -2.83 -3.08
C PHE A 177 5.90 -3.18 -3.97
N VAL A 178 5.97 -2.58 -5.16
CA VAL A 178 7.07 -2.77 -6.10
C VAL A 178 8.14 -1.72 -5.84
N TYR A 179 9.38 -2.16 -5.60
CA TYR A 179 10.52 -1.31 -5.29
C TYR A 179 11.69 -1.60 -6.23
N SER A 180 12.56 -0.61 -6.41
CA SER A 180 13.77 -0.75 -7.23
C SER A 180 14.96 -1.26 -6.42
N ARG A 181 15.70 -2.20 -6.99
CA ARG A 181 16.99 -2.69 -6.50
C ARG A 181 18.13 -1.83 -7.04
N GLU A 182 19.30 -1.93 -6.42
CA GLU A 182 20.49 -1.13 -6.77
C GLU A 182 20.93 -1.29 -8.23
N ASP A 183 20.71 -2.46 -8.82
CA ASP A 183 21.02 -2.78 -10.21
C ASP A 183 19.97 -2.26 -11.22
N GLY A 184 18.90 -1.60 -10.74
CA GLY A 184 17.80 -1.10 -11.55
C GLY A 184 16.68 -2.11 -11.82
N SER A 185 16.81 -3.36 -11.37
CA SER A 185 15.72 -4.33 -11.41
C SER A 185 14.62 -3.98 -10.40
N GLU A 186 13.41 -4.49 -10.61
CA GLU A 186 12.29 -4.35 -9.67
C GLU A 186 12.08 -5.66 -8.89
N ASP A 187 11.63 -5.52 -7.66
CA ASP A 187 11.14 -6.62 -6.82
C ASP A 187 9.95 -6.13 -5.99
N LYS A 188 9.28 -7.02 -5.24
CA LYS A 188 8.03 -6.68 -4.58
C LYS A 188 7.80 -7.34 -3.23
N PHE A 189 7.09 -6.63 -2.36
CA PHE A 189 6.45 -7.19 -1.17
C PHE A 189 4.96 -7.38 -1.44
N THR A 190 4.43 -8.59 -1.24
CA THR A 190 2.99 -8.84 -1.33
C THR A 190 2.38 -8.70 0.05
N LEU A 191 1.37 -7.84 0.23
CA LEU A 191 0.69 -7.73 1.52
C LEU A 191 -0.13 -9.00 1.81
N PRO A 192 -0.02 -9.61 3.00
CA PRO A 192 -0.73 -10.85 3.31
C PRO A 192 -2.26 -10.76 3.38
N LYS A 193 -2.82 -9.54 3.42
CA LYS A 193 -4.26 -9.31 3.66
C LYS A 193 -4.82 -8.30 2.66
N SER A 194 -6.14 -8.28 2.50
CA SER A 194 -6.80 -7.30 1.66
C SER A 194 -6.83 -5.92 2.29
N MET A 195 -6.75 -4.90 1.45
CA MET A 195 -7.01 -3.52 1.83
C MET A 195 -8.48 -3.32 2.17
N ILE A 196 -8.75 -2.35 3.03
CA ILE A 196 -10.08 -1.85 3.37
C ILE A 196 -10.16 -0.34 3.09
N ILE A 197 -11.35 0.24 3.25
CA ILE A 197 -11.55 1.70 3.25
C ILE A 197 -11.70 2.16 4.69
N ASN A 198 -10.88 3.13 5.10
CA ASN A 198 -11.11 3.85 6.34
C ASN A 198 -12.32 4.77 6.17
N ARG A 199 -13.46 4.39 6.75
CA ARG A 199 -14.74 5.10 6.61
C ARG A 199 -14.72 6.55 7.11
N ALA A 200 -13.80 6.89 8.00
CA ALA A 200 -13.72 8.25 8.56
C ALA A 200 -13.16 9.27 7.56
N ASN A 201 -12.29 8.83 6.64
CA ASN A 201 -11.63 9.71 5.68
C ASN A 201 -11.71 9.22 4.22
N ASN A 202 -12.36 8.07 4.00
CA ASN A 202 -12.51 7.36 2.73
C ASN A 202 -11.20 7.10 1.98
N GLN A 203 -10.11 6.88 2.72
CA GLN A 203 -8.81 6.48 2.17
C GLN A 203 -8.65 4.96 2.23
N LEU A 204 -7.87 4.40 1.30
CA LEU A 204 -7.44 3.01 1.40
C LEU A 204 -6.54 2.81 2.62
N LEU A 205 -6.81 1.74 3.33
CA LEU A 205 -6.13 1.38 4.57
C LEU A 205 -5.74 -0.09 4.50
N TYR A 206 -4.45 -0.36 4.70
CA TYR A 206 -4.00 -1.67 5.11
C TYR A 206 -4.03 -1.71 6.63
N GLN A 207 -4.66 -2.69 7.24
CA GLN A 207 -4.70 -2.82 8.69
C GLN A 207 -4.56 -4.29 9.09
N TYR A 208 -3.74 -4.56 10.10
CA TYR A 208 -3.56 -5.89 10.64
C TYR A 208 -3.12 -5.83 12.11
N ASP A 209 -3.44 -6.89 12.84
CA ASP A 209 -2.98 -7.07 14.21
C ASP A 209 -1.77 -8.00 14.25
N LYS A 210 -0.78 -7.63 15.07
CA LYS A 210 0.39 -8.45 15.38
C LYS A 210 0.81 -8.17 16.82
N ASN A 211 1.08 -9.23 17.59
CA ASN A 211 1.50 -9.12 18.99
C ASN A 211 0.58 -8.23 19.86
N ASN A 212 -0.74 -8.30 19.63
CA ASN A 212 -1.78 -7.48 20.29
C ASN A 212 -1.72 -5.97 20.00
N GLU A 213 -0.97 -5.55 19.00
CA GLU A 213 -0.95 -4.19 18.47
C GLU A 213 -1.54 -4.15 17.07
N THR A 214 -2.21 -3.06 16.73
CA THR A 214 -2.77 -2.82 15.39
C THR A 214 -1.84 -1.89 14.64
N PHE A 215 -1.40 -2.31 13.46
CA PHE A 215 -0.55 -1.53 12.56
C PHE A 215 -1.28 -1.22 11.27
N ASN A 216 -0.89 -0.14 10.61
CA ASN A 216 -1.56 0.27 9.40
C ASN A 216 -0.70 1.00 8.37
N ILE A 217 -1.09 0.87 7.11
CA ILE A 217 -0.58 1.70 6.01
C ILE A 217 -1.76 2.46 5.45
N GLN A 218 -1.77 3.78 5.65
CA GLN A 218 -2.82 4.61 5.08
C GLN A 218 -2.36 5.14 3.72
N ILE A 219 -3.02 4.68 2.65
CA ILE A 219 -2.67 5.04 1.28
C ILE A 219 -3.49 6.24 0.84
N ALA A 220 -2.90 7.42 0.93
CA ALA A 220 -3.51 8.65 0.46
C ALA A 220 -3.73 8.63 -1.06
N GLY A 221 -4.94 8.94 -1.49
CA GLY A 221 -5.30 9.03 -2.90
C GLY A 221 -6.69 9.59 -3.14
N LEU A 222 -7.12 9.49 -4.40
CA LEU A 222 -8.42 9.89 -4.89
C LEU A 222 -9.25 8.67 -5.27
N LEU A 223 -10.38 8.48 -4.58
CA LEU A 223 -11.36 7.45 -4.88
C LEU A 223 -12.41 7.98 -5.86
N LYS A 224 -12.68 7.23 -6.93
CA LYS A 224 -13.77 7.47 -7.88
C LYS A 224 -14.55 6.19 -8.11
N ILE A 225 -15.87 6.33 -8.29
CA ILE A 225 -16.75 5.23 -8.63
C ILE A 225 -17.52 5.60 -9.90
N SER A 226 -17.46 4.74 -10.91
CA SER A 226 -18.21 4.91 -12.15
C SER A 226 -19.65 4.42 -11.99
N LYS A 227 -20.50 4.75 -12.97
CA LYS A 227 -21.89 4.25 -13.05
C LYS A 227 -21.97 2.72 -13.20
N ASP A 228 -20.90 2.09 -13.68
CA ASP A 228 -20.80 0.65 -13.92
C ASP A 228 -20.20 -0.08 -12.71
N PHE A 229 -20.13 0.62 -11.56
CA PHE A 229 -19.51 0.15 -10.31
C PHE A 229 -18.02 -0.21 -10.47
N GLU A 230 -17.30 0.52 -11.33
CA GLU A 230 -15.84 0.46 -11.35
C GLU A 230 -15.28 1.42 -10.32
N ILE A 231 -14.45 0.89 -9.44
CA ILE A 231 -13.71 1.64 -8.43
C ILE A 231 -12.35 1.98 -9.01
N THR A 232 -12.11 3.26 -9.29
CA THR A 232 -10.79 3.76 -9.67
C THR A 232 -10.16 4.46 -8.47
N TYR A 233 -8.93 4.07 -8.14
CA TYR A 233 -8.16 4.72 -7.09
C TYR A 233 -6.84 5.24 -7.66
N THR A 234 -6.56 6.53 -7.45
CA THR A 234 -5.29 7.15 -7.80
C THR A 234 -4.53 7.46 -6.52
N ILE A 235 -3.44 6.73 -6.28
CA ILE A 235 -2.51 6.93 -5.17
C ILE A 235 -1.65 8.16 -5.46
N ASP A 236 -1.53 9.04 -4.48
CA ASP A 236 -0.75 10.26 -4.62
C ASP A 236 0.75 10.01 -4.51
N ARG A 237 1.53 10.70 -5.34
CA ARG A 237 2.98 10.75 -5.21
C ARG A 237 3.38 11.35 -3.86
N GLN A 238 4.31 10.71 -3.17
CA GLN A 238 4.88 11.22 -1.91
C GLN A 238 6.36 11.49 -2.06
N VAL A 239 6.81 12.60 -1.49
CA VAL A 239 8.23 12.99 -1.38
C VAL A 239 8.58 13.24 0.08
N SER A 240 9.84 13.04 0.43
CA SER A 240 10.41 13.44 1.71
C SER A 240 10.55 14.96 1.84
N GLY A 241 10.89 15.46 3.03
CA GLY A 241 11.15 16.88 3.25
C GLY A 241 12.31 17.45 2.43
N SER A 242 13.23 16.61 1.95
CA SER A 242 14.31 17.00 1.03
C SER A 242 13.92 16.92 -0.45
N GLY A 243 12.69 16.52 -0.76
CA GLY A 243 12.18 16.37 -2.13
C GLY A 243 12.47 15.00 -2.76
N ALA A 244 13.21 14.11 -2.10
CA ALA A 244 13.44 12.75 -2.60
C ALA A 244 12.14 11.95 -2.61
N GLU A 245 11.88 11.24 -3.71
CA GLU A 245 10.67 10.42 -3.87
C GLU A 245 10.62 9.29 -2.84
N ARG A 246 9.42 9.07 -2.29
CA ARG A 246 9.12 7.95 -1.37
C ARG A 246 8.10 6.99 -1.97
N LEU A 247 7.08 7.54 -2.61
CA LEU A 247 6.00 6.78 -3.24
C LEU A 247 5.70 7.37 -4.61
N THR A 248 5.73 6.54 -5.65
CA THR A 248 5.34 6.93 -7.01
C THR A 248 3.82 6.89 -7.15
N SER A 249 3.25 7.88 -7.86
CA SER A 249 1.82 7.91 -8.17
C SER A 249 1.41 6.69 -8.98
N THR A 250 0.31 6.03 -8.59
CA THR A 250 -0.22 4.86 -9.29
C THR A 250 -1.73 4.93 -9.37
N THR A 251 -2.32 4.45 -10.46
CA THR A 251 -3.77 4.33 -10.59
C THR A 251 -4.14 2.88 -10.89
N PHE A 252 -5.19 2.39 -10.26
CA PHE A 252 -5.77 1.10 -10.57
C PHE A 252 -7.29 1.17 -10.60
N THR A 253 -7.91 0.22 -11.29
CA THR A 253 -9.36 0.10 -11.41
C THR A 253 -9.79 -1.33 -11.07
N LEU A 254 -10.89 -1.45 -10.35
CA LEU A 254 -11.49 -2.72 -9.95
C LEU A 254 -12.98 -2.71 -10.30
N GLY A 255 -13.47 -3.79 -10.89
CA GLY A 255 -14.92 -3.99 -11.00
C GLY A 255 -15.51 -4.37 -9.64
N ALA A 256 -16.67 -3.84 -9.31
CA ALA A 256 -17.41 -4.21 -8.11
C ALA A 256 -18.90 -4.45 -8.39
N VAL A 257 -19.58 -5.07 -7.43
CA VAL A 257 -21.04 -5.20 -7.36
C VAL A 257 -21.55 -4.56 -6.09
N PHE A 258 -22.75 -3.97 -6.17
CA PHE A 258 -23.44 -3.46 -5.00
C PHE A 258 -23.80 -4.61 -4.06
N ASN A 259 -23.45 -4.50 -2.77
CA ASN A 259 -23.59 -5.56 -1.77
C ASN A 259 -24.57 -5.19 -0.66
N LYS A 260 -25.63 -4.43 -0.97
CA LYS A 260 -26.62 -4.03 0.02
C LYS A 260 -28.04 -4.07 -0.55
N PRO A 261 -29.03 -4.63 0.16
CA PRO A 261 -30.41 -4.64 -0.35
C PRO A 261 -31.12 -3.29 -0.17
N ASN A 262 -30.65 -2.42 0.74
CA ASN A 262 -31.25 -1.14 1.05
C ASN A 262 -30.34 0.06 0.69
N LEU A 263 -30.96 1.09 0.16
CA LEU A 263 -30.34 2.30 -0.38
C LEU A 263 -30.15 3.38 0.71
N SER A 264 -29.41 3.07 1.78
CA SER A 264 -29.19 4.00 2.90
C SER A 264 -27.84 3.82 3.60
N GLY A 265 -27.27 4.92 4.10
CA GLY A 265 -26.01 4.96 4.83
C GLY A 265 -24.80 4.76 3.92
N ASP A 266 -23.83 3.98 4.40
CA ASP A 266 -22.61 3.62 3.67
C ASP A 266 -22.87 2.83 2.39
N LEU A 267 -21.95 3.02 1.44
CA LEU A 267 -21.91 2.25 0.21
C LEU A 267 -21.03 1.02 0.40
N GLU A 268 -21.62 -0.17 0.22
CA GLU A 268 -20.93 -1.45 0.32
C GLU A 268 -20.78 -2.05 -1.08
N LEU A 269 -19.53 -2.20 -1.51
CA LEU A 269 -19.16 -2.72 -2.83
C LEU A 269 -18.31 -3.98 -2.70
N THR A 270 -18.79 -5.10 -3.21
CA THR A 270 -18.00 -6.34 -3.26
C THR A 270 -17.19 -6.38 -4.54
N ILE A 271 -15.89 -6.62 -4.43
CA ILE A 271 -14.98 -6.69 -5.58
C ILE A 271 -15.35 -7.90 -6.44
N LYS A 272 -15.45 -7.71 -7.75
CA LYS A 272 -15.72 -8.80 -8.71
C LYS A 272 -14.47 -9.64 -8.91
N LYS A 273 -14.67 -10.95 -9.04
CA LYS A 273 -13.68 -11.87 -9.60
C LYS A 273 -13.55 -11.65 -11.11
N THR A 274 -12.50 -12.21 -11.72
CA THR A 274 -12.29 -12.15 -13.17
C THR A 274 -13.37 -12.90 -13.97
N ASP A 275 -14.03 -13.89 -13.36
CA ASP A 275 -15.18 -14.60 -13.95
C ASP A 275 -16.50 -13.79 -13.88
N GLY A 276 -16.47 -12.58 -13.32
CA GLY A 276 -17.62 -11.69 -13.18
C GLY A 276 -18.48 -11.92 -11.93
N THR A 277 -18.21 -12.98 -11.15
CA THR A 277 -18.93 -13.27 -9.91
C THR A 277 -18.44 -12.40 -8.75
N ALA A 278 -19.22 -12.31 -7.67
CA ALA A 278 -18.84 -11.59 -6.47
C ALA A 278 -17.66 -12.28 -5.75
N GLY A 279 -16.67 -11.49 -5.35
CA GLY A 279 -15.54 -11.89 -4.51
C GLY A 279 -15.88 -11.99 -3.03
N SER A 280 -14.82 -12.10 -2.21
CA SER A 280 -14.92 -12.13 -0.74
C SER A 280 -14.65 -10.77 -0.08
N THR A 281 -14.04 -9.82 -0.80
CA THR A 281 -13.70 -8.50 -0.26
C THR A 281 -14.81 -7.50 -0.51
N THR A 282 -15.35 -6.92 0.56
CA THR A 282 -16.30 -5.80 0.51
C THR A 282 -15.60 -4.52 0.96
N LEU A 283 -15.63 -3.49 0.11
CA LEU A 283 -15.21 -2.15 0.46
C LEU A 283 -16.43 -1.36 0.96
N THR A 284 -16.36 -0.89 2.20
CA THR A 284 -17.40 -0.05 2.82
C THR A 284 -16.94 1.40 2.81
N ILE A 285 -17.59 2.23 2.01
CA ILE A 285 -17.27 3.65 1.86
C ILE A 285 -18.27 4.42 2.71
N GLY A 286 -17.76 5.31 3.56
CA GLY A 286 -18.58 6.19 4.39
C GLY A 286 -19.18 7.31 3.58
N GLY A 287 -20.45 7.63 3.80
CA GLY A 287 -21.14 8.66 3.05
C GLY A 287 -22.65 8.57 3.21
N ASN A 288 -23.34 9.33 2.38
CA ASN A 288 -24.79 9.40 2.39
C ASN A 288 -25.31 8.87 1.06
N PHE A 289 -25.89 7.68 1.13
CA PHE A 289 -26.77 7.18 0.10
C PHE A 289 -28.12 7.87 0.23
N THR A 290 -28.50 8.61 -0.82
CA THR A 290 -29.79 9.28 -0.87
C THR A 290 -30.63 8.61 -1.94
N ALA A 291 -31.61 7.82 -1.50
CA ALA A 291 -32.78 7.47 -2.29
C ALA A 291 -33.88 8.51 -1.98
N MET A 292 -33.98 9.57 -2.77
CA MET A 292 -35.10 10.50 -2.63
C MET A 292 -36.29 9.94 -3.38
N LEU A 293 -37.35 9.58 -2.65
CA LEU A 293 -38.70 9.45 -3.20
C LEU A 293 -39.36 10.83 -3.08
N GLY A 294 -39.29 11.60 -4.16
CA GLY A 294 -40.18 12.76 -4.31
C GLY A 294 -41.57 12.31 -4.70
N ALA A 295 -42.54 13.23 -4.71
CA ALA A 295 -43.91 12.94 -5.16
C ALA A 295 -43.98 12.30 -6.56
N ASN A 296 -42.94 12.46 -7.40
CA ASN A 296 -42.90 11.94 -8.78
C ASN A 296 -41.50 11.46 -9.26
N GLN A 297 -40.50 11.25 -8.38
CA GLN A 297 -39.14 10.87 -8.82
C GLN A 297 -38.41 10.03 -7.78
N LEU A 298 -37.78 8.93 -8.22
CA LEU A 298 -36.78 8.18 -7.45
C LEU A 298 -35.40 8.64 -7.91
N GLN A 299 -34.71 9.47 -7.12
CA GLN A 299 -33.31 9.81 -7.33
C GLN A 299 -32.43 8.93 -6.45
N VAL A 300 -31.54 8.17 -7.07
CA VAL A 300 -30.55 7.32 -6.37
C VAL A 300 -29.18 7.95 -6.60
N GLY A 301 -28.67 8.62 -5.58
CA GLY A 301 -27.34 9.22 -5.60
C GLY A 301 -26.52 8.77 -4.40
N TYR A 302 -25.21 8.68 -4.58
CA TYR A 302 -24.28 8.52 -3.49
C TYR A 302 -23.35 9.72 -3.43
N SER A 303 -23.16 10.23 -2.21
CA SER A 303 -22.23 11.29 -1.93
C SER A 303 -21.30 10.88 -0.80
N PHE A 304 -20.02 11.21 -0.94
CA PHE A 304 -19.04 11.00 0.12
C PHE A 304 -18.01 12.13 0.14
N SER A 305 -17.41 12.30 1.31
CA SER A 305 -16.30 13.21 1.53
C SER A 305 -15.03 12.41 1.76
N GLN A 306 -13.92 12.83 1.16
CA GLN A 306 -12.62 12.20 1.32
C GLN A 306 -11.60 13.26 1.78
N ILE A 307 -10.73 12.91 2.73
CA ILE A 307 -9.67 13.82 3.18
C ILE A 307 -8.41 13.54 2.35
N ARG A 308 -7.93 14.52 1.60
CA ARG A 308 -6.72 14.43 0.78
C ARG A 308 -5.78 15.60 1.12
N SER A 309 -4.58 15.27 1.60
CA SER A 309 -3.57 16.27 2.01
C SER A 309 -4.14 17.33 2.96
N GLY A 310 -4.97 16.91 3.91
CA GLY A 310 -5.66 17.79 4.87
C GLY A 310 -6.91 18.51 4.34
N ASN A 311 -7.22 18.42 3.05
CA ASN A 311 -8.40 19.05 2.44
C ASN A 311 -9.54 18.06 2.31
N THR A 312 -10.79 18.51 2.53
CA THR A 312 -11.98 17.69 2.28
C THR A 312 -12.43 17.85 0.83
N ILE A 313 -12.53 16.74 0.11
CA ILE A 313 -13.03 16.64 -1.26
C ILE A 313 -14.40 15.95 -1.23
N ASN A 314 -15.43 16.60 -1.76
CA ASN A 314 -16.77 16.04 -1.86
C ASN A 314 -17.00 15.45 -3.25
N THR A 315 -17.37 14.18 -3.32
CA THR A 315 -17.67 13.46 -4.54
C THR A 315 -19.14 13.04 -4.54
N VAL A 316 -19.84 13.31 -5.64
CA VAL A 316 -21.23 12.91 -5.85
C VAL A 316 -21.33 12.21 -7.19
N PHE A 317 -21.96 11.02 -7.21
CA PHE A 317 -22.30 10.32 -8.43
C PHE A 317 -23.72 9.74 -8.32
N ALA A 318 -24.40 9.64 -9.46
CA ALA A 318 -25.77 9.14 -9.57
C ALA A 318 -25.77 7.77 -10.25
N PHE A 319 -26.69 6.90 -9.85
CA PHE A 319 -26.87 5.59 -10.47
C PHE A 319 -28.06 5.62 -11.42
N ASN A 320 -27.89 4.99 -12.59
CA ASN A 320 -29.01 4.62 -13.45
C ASN A 320 -29.55 3.28 -12.98
N GLY A 321 -30.83 3.02 -13.17
CA GLY A 321 -31.41 1.78 -12.74
C GLY A 321 -32.78 1.52 -13.34
N THR A 322 -33.22 0.28 -13.17
CA THR A 322 -34.47 -0.20 -13.68
C THR A 322 -35.18 -0.97 -12.58
N LEU A 323 -36.38 -0.53 -12.22
CA LEU A 323 -37.29 -1.25 -11.35
C LEU A 323 -38.20 -2.13 -12.22
N ASN A 324 -37.97 -3.44 -12.16
CA ASN A 324 -38.91 -4.42 -12.71
C ASN A 324 -39.97 -4.72 -11.65
N ILE A 325 -41.24 -4.46 -11.97
CA ILE A 325 -42.33 -4.85 -11.08
C ILE A 325 -42.77 -6.24 -11.53
N ALA A 326 -42.63 -7.25 -10.66
CA ALA A 326 -42.97 -8.62 -10.99
C ALA A 326 -44.39 -8.70 -11.55
N HIS A 327 -44.53 -9.25 -12.76
CA HIS A 327 -45.80 -9.35 -13.49
C HIS A 327 -46.51 -8.03 -13.79
N ASN A 328 -45.84 -6.87 -13.69
CA ASN A 328 -46.49 -5.57 -13.85
C ASN A 328 -45.59 -4.48 -14.48
N GLY A 329 -44.93 -4.82 -15.58
CA GLY A 329 -44.16 -3.88 -16.39
C GLY A 329 -42.83 -3.45 -15.78
N GLN A 330 -42.21 -2.44 -16.39
CA GLN A 330 -40.87 -1.98 -16.06
C GLN A 330 -40.84 -0.46 -15.94
N VAL A 331 -40.13 0.05 -14.93
CA VAL A 331 -39.79 1.48 -14.81
C VAL A 331 -38.28 1.62 -14.94
N GLN A 332 -37.81 2.29 -15.99
CA GLN A 332 -36.40 2.64 -16.19
C GLN A 332 -36.16 4.09 -15.77
N PHE A 333 -34.99 4.36 -15.20
CA PHE A 333 -34.53 5.70 -14.89
C PHE A 333 -33.05 5.89 -15.26
N THR A 334 -32.77 7.00 -15.92
CA THR A 334 -31.43 7.40 -16.38
C THR A 334 -31.13 8.81 -15.89
N PHE A 335 -29.94 8.99 -15.34
CA PHE A 335 -29.36 10.25 -14.90
C PHE A 335 -28.06 10.50 -15.68
N GLU A 336 -27.98 11.65 -16.35
CA GLU A 336 -26.77 12.09 -17.04
C GLU A 336 -26.37 13.47 -16.55
N LYS A 337 -25.17 13.59 -15.96
CA LYS A 337 -24.57 14.87 -15.62
C LYS A 337 -23.53 15.24 -16.68
N SER A 338 -23.73 16.37 -17.37
CA SER A 338 -22.76 16.88 -18.34
C SER A 338 -21.60 17.61 -17.66
N ALA A 339 -20.54 17.89 -18.43
CA ALA A 339 -19.42 18.72 -17.99
C ALA A 339 -19.81 20.18 -17.63
N SER A 340 -20.99 20.65 -18.07
CA SER A 340 -21.52 21.99 -17.81
C SER A 340 -22.50 22.06 -16.62
N SER A 341 -22.43 21.10 -15.69
CA SER A 341 -23.36 21.00 -14.54
C SER A 341 -24.83 20.82 -14.91
N GLN A 342 -25.13 20.45 -16.15
CA GLN A 342 -26.48 20.11 -16.58
C GLN A 342 -26.80 18.68 -16.14
N LEU A 343 -27.94 18.48 -15.48
CA LEU A 343 -28.45 17.14 -15.13
C LEU A 343 -29.66 16.84 -16.02
N SER A 344 -29.58 15.77 -16.80
CA SER A 344 -30.73 15.20 -17.51
C SER A 344 -31.23 13.98 -16.75
N VAL A 345 -32.54 13.90 -16.58
CA VAL A 345 -33.26 12.78 -15.98
C VAL A 345 -34.24 12.25 -17.01
N SER A 346 -34.17 10.96 -17.31
CA SER A 346 -35.15 10.28 -18.14
C SER A 346 -35.79 9.18 -17.31
N ILE A 347 -37.11 9.15 -17.24
CA ILE A 347 -37.90 8.10 -16.59
C ILE A 347 -38.82 7.55 -17.67
N SER A 348 -38.78 6.24 -17.91
CA SER A 348 -39.76 5.57 -18.75
C SER A 348 -40.44 4.46 -17.95
N ALA A 349 -41.74 4.31 -18.14
CA ALA A 349 -42.52 3.21 -17.63
C ALA A 349 -43.16 2.52 -18.83
N GLU A 350 -42.94 1.23 -18.98
CA GLU A 350 -43.46 0.43 -20.08
C GLU A 350 -44.34 -0.69 -19.54
N ASN A 351 -45.50 -0.85 -20.18
CA ASN A 351 -46.46 -1.93 -19.93
C ASN A 351 -46.89 -2.06 -18.47
N ILE A 352 -47.09 -0.93 -17.78
CA ILE A 352 -47.66 -0.94 -16.43
C ILE A 352 -49.14 -1.32 -16.54
N GLN A 353 -49.52 -2.43 -15.93
CA GLN A 353 -50.89 -2.95 -15.91
C GLN A 353 -51.66 -2.37 -14.72
N LEU A 354 -52.74 -1.67 -15.02
CA LEU A 354 -53.66 -1.07 -14.05
C LEU A 354 -55.06 -1.65 -14.28
N GLY A 355 -55.28 -2.86 -13.77
CA GLY A 355 -56.49 -3.62 -14.08
C GLY A 355 -56.49 -4.13 -15.54
N SER A 356 -57.49 -3.74 -16.33
CA SER A 356 -57.56 -4.06 -17.77
C SER A 356 -56.74 -3.09 -18.63
N ALA A 357 -56.39 -1.91 -18.11
CA ALA A 357 -55.64 -0.91 -18.87
C ALA A 357 -54.13 -1.17 -18.82
N ARG A 358 -53.43 -0.76 -19.88
CA ARG A 358 -51.97 -0.68 -19.94
C ARG A 358 -51.55 0.77 -20.07
N ALA A 359 -50.54 1.17 -19.30
CA ALA A 359 -49.95 2.49 -19.34
C ALA A 359 -48.49 2.43 -19.77
N ASN A 360 -48.13 3.33 -20.68
CA ASN A 360 -46.76 3.69 -21.01
C ASN A 360 -46.56 5.16 -20.64
N ALA A 361 -45.45 5.49 -20.01
CA ALA A 361 -45.10 6.86 -19.69
C ALA A 361 -43.62 7.11 -20.00
N ALA A 362 -43.29 8.31 -20.46
CA ALA A 362 -41.92 8.77 -20.55
C ALA A 362 -41.86 10.22 -20.07
N LEU A 363 -40.93 10.52 -19.17
CA LEU A 363 -40.67 11.85 -18.65
C LEU A 363 -39.19 12.14 -18.77
N ASN A 364 -38.85 13.27 -19.39
CA ASN A 364 -37.50 13.79 -19.48
C ASN A 364 -37.45 15.16 -18.79
N LEU A 365 -36.57 15.31 -17.81
CA LEU A 365 -36.32 16.55 -17.08
C LEU A 365 -34.89 16.99 -17.36
N LYS A 366 -34.67 18.28 -17.63
CA LYS A 366 -33.34 18.88 -17.74
C LYS A 366 -33.21 19.97 -16.69
N THR A 367 -32.13 19.96 -15.93
CA THR A 367 -31.80 21.01 -14.97
C THR A 367 -30.42 21.60 -15.25
N GLN A 368 -30.23 22.87 -14.96
CA GLN A 368 -28.98 23.61 -15.09
C GLN A 368 -28.85 24.54 -13.88
N ASP A 369 -27.70 24.52 -13.21
CA ASP A 369 -27.41 25.34 -12.01
C ASP A 369 -28.49 25.22 -10.92
N GLY A 370 -29.00 24.00 -10.71
CA GLY A 370 -30.04 23.70 -9.72
C GLY A 370 -31.46 24.14 -10.11
N LYS A 371 -31.68 24.65 -11.33
CA LYS A 371 -33.00 25.06 -11.85
C LYS A 371 -33.48 24.12 -12.95
N VAL A 372 -34.76 23.81 -13.01
CA VAL A 372 -35.36 23.06 -14.12
C VAL A 372 -35.41 23.97 -15.35
N VAL A 373 -34.80 23.53 -16.45
CA VAL A 373 -34.71 24.27 -17.73
C VAL A 373 -35.41 23.56 -18.88
N GLY A 374 -35.92 22.35 -18.68
CA GLY A 374 -36.73 21.66 -19.69
C GLY A 374 -37.48 20.46 -19.13
N ILE A 375 -38.71 20.25 -19.63
CA ILE A 375 -39.56 19.11 -19.29
C ILE A 375 -40.19 18.60 -20.59
N PHE A 376 -40.11 17.30 -20.86
CA PHE A 376 -40.82 16.63 -21.95
C PHE A 376 -41.48 15.36 -21.42
N GLY A 377 -42.81 15.25 -21.57
CA GLY A 377 -43.59 14.12 -21.07
C GLY A 377 -44.48 13.51 -22.14
N LEU A 378 -44.55 12.19 -22.20
CA LEU A 378 -45.48 11.41 -23.01
C LEU A 378 -46.20 10.40 -22.12
N PHE A 379 -47.52 10.29 -22.29
CA PHE A 379 -48.34 9.32 -21.60
C PHE A 379 -49.26 8.65 -22.61
N GLY A 380 -49.23 7.31 -22.65
CA GLY A 380 -50.08 6.49 -23.50
C GLY A 380 -50.85 5.51 -22.63
N VAL A 381 -52.17 5.49 -22.79
CA VAL A 381 -53.04 4.51 -22.13
C VAL A 381 -53.77 3.72 -23.21
N SER A 382 -53.75 2.39 -23.11
CA SER A 382 -54.58 1.50 -23.91
C SER A 382 -55.44 0.63 -23.01
N PHE A 383 -56.61 0.24 -23.52
CA PHE A 383 -57.63 -0.52 -22.79
C PHE A 383 -57.79 -1.93 -23.39
#